data_AF-A0A4Z1L0P8-F1
#
_entry.id   AF-A0A4Z1L0P8-F1
#
_cell.length_a   1.000
_cell.length_b   1.000
_cell.length_c   1.000
_cell.angle_alpha   90.00
_cell.angle_beta   90.00
_cell.angle_gamma   90.00
#
_symmetry.space_group_name_H-M   'P 1'
#
loop_
_entity.id
_entity.type
_entity.pdbx_description
1 polymer ?
#
loop_
_entity_poly.entity_id
_entity_poly.type
_entity_poly.pdbx_seq_one_letter_code
_entity_poly.pdbx_strand_id
1 'polypeptide(L)'
;MEGDQNQAMLAPSAVSHLRAEAGMMERSLSADIREEREDLRQAAEETLNVIMDLSMEGTINWVSPSWSDVIGTTLDSVQGKPIADILIGDNDRSVFTDTLEEMKKDDSRSYIIRFAIELGPASRLLPLKHLEHVKEGEGEGATISQSGPATIDLEGQGIMVHDRGSEAGSHTMWMIRPWIAPREIQIDLAPVIVESLGTGAQVLAKYLTTVAEHGLDDPENHAPPLPLLCRICERQIPPWWFEKHTELCLQEHKAEMEV
;
A
#
# COMPACT_ATOMS: atom_id res chain seq x y z
N MET A 1 -25.13 61.56 19.74
CA MET A 1 -25.26 60.28 20.48
C MET A 1 -26.38 59.51 19.79
N GLU A 2 -26.01 58.81 18.73
CA GLU A 2 -26.89 57.89 18.00
C GLU A 2 -26.69 56.50 18.61
N GLY A 3 -27.79 55.83 18.95
CA GLY A 3 -27.80 54.46 19.45
C GLY A 3 -28.79 53.66 18.62
N ASP A 4 -28.29 53.04 17.56
CA ASP A 4 -28.99 52.13 16.67
C ASP A 4 -29.13 50.76 17.35
N GLN A 5 -30.36 50.40 17.73
CA GLN A 5 -30.68 49.08 18.27
C GLN A 5 -30.98 48.13 17.12
N ASN A 6 -29.93 47.49 16.61
CA ASN A 6 -30.03 46.42 15.64
C ASN A 6 -30.58 45.15 16.33
N GLN A 7 -31.87 44.90 16.15
CA GLN A 7 -32.59 43.77 16.72
C GLN A 7 -32.14 42.49 15.98
N ALA A 8 -31.19 41.76 16.58
CA ALA A 8 -30.73 40.48 16.09
C ALA A 8 -31.89 39.46 16.04
N MET A 9 -32.36 39.14 14.83
CA MET A 9 -33.25 38.02 14.60
C MET A 9 -32.49 36.71 14.90
N LEU A 10 -32.84 36.08 16.00
CA LEU A 10 -32.40 34.73 16.36
C LEU A 10 -32.98 33.73 15.36
N ALA A 11 -32.14 33.13 14.54
CA ALA A 11 -32.53 31.96 13.76
C ALA A 11 -32.95 30.82 14.73
N PRO A 12 -34.08 30.12 14.50
CA PRO A 12 -34.49 29.01 15.34
C PRO A 12 -33.42 27.91 15.32
N SER A 13 -32.96 27.46 16.49
CA SER A 13 -31.89 26.47 16.65
C SER A 13 -32.12 25.19 15.84
N ALA A 14 -33.38 24.84 15.57
CA ALA A 14 -33.77 23.68 14.79
C ALA A 14 -33.20 23.66 13.35
N VAL A 15 -33.04 24.81 12.69
CA VAL A 15 -32.51 24.87 11.31
C VAL A 15 -30.99 24.70 11.28
N SER A 16 -30.31 25.18 12.32
CA SER A 16 -28.86 25.00 12.49
C SER A 16 -28.49 23.54 12.79
N HIS A 17 -29.31 22.84 13.59
CA HIS A 17 -29.12 21.43 13.88
C HIS A 17 -29.34 20.55 12.64
N LEU A 18 -30.37 20.80 11.83
CA LEU A 18 -30.61 20.04 10.59
C LEU A 18 -29.51 20.26 9.54
N ARG A 19 -28.93 21.47 9.45
CA ARG A 19 -27.77 21.74 8.57
C ARG A 19 -26.48 21.07 9.05
N ALA A 20 -26.28 21.00 10.37
CA ALA A 20 -25.14 20.30 10.96
C ALA A 20 -25.26 18.78 10.78
N GLU A 21 -26.45 18.22 10.96
CA GLU A 21 -26.74 16.80 10.73
C GLU A 21 -26.61 16.42 9.26
N ALA A 22 -27.09 17.24 8.32
CA ALA A 22 -26.88 17.02 6.88
C ALA A 22 -25.38 17.05 6.51
N GLY A 23 -24.62 18.02 7.05
CA GLY A 23 -23.17 18.09 6.83
C GLY A 23 -22.37 16.96 7.49
N MET A 24 -22.85 16.39 8.60
CA MET A 24 -22.26 15.20 9.22
C MET A 24 -22.62 13.92 8.45
N MET A 25 -23.84 13.78 7.94
CA MET A 25 -24.25 12.66 7.07
C MET A 25 -23.51 12.68 5.73
N GLU A 26 -23.34 13.84 5.10
CA GLU A 26 -22.56 13.96 3.86
C GLU A 26 -21.08 13.63 4.07
N ARG A 27 -20.50 13.99 5.23
CA ARG A 27 -19.12 13.60 5.60
C ARG A 27 -18.97 12.11 5.91
N SER A 28 -19.96 11.50 6.57
CA SER A 28 -19.97 10.05 6.83
C SER A 28 -20.06 9.27 5.51
N LEU A 29 -21.02 9.61 4.65
CA LEU A 29 -21.20 8.93 3.36
C LEU A 29 -19.98 9.10 2.45
N SER A 30 -19.34 10.27 2.45
CA SER A 30 -18.11 10.49 1.68
C SER A 30 -16.87 9.81 2.27
N ALA A 31 -16.82 9.59 3.58
CA ALA A 31 -15.78 8.79 4.22
C ALA A 31 -15.97 7.29 3.91
N ASP A 32 -17.21 6.79 4.06
CA ASP A 32 -17.57 5.38 3.81
C ASP A 32 -17.31 5.01 2.34
N ILE A 33 -17.65 5.88 1.38
CA ILE A 33 -17.38 5.66 -0.05
C ILE A 33 -15.88 5.68 -0.37
N ARG A 34 -15.08 6.47 0.36
CA ARG A 34 -13.62 6.53 0.16
C ARG A 34 -12.94 5.29 0.71
N GLU A 35 -13.36 4.82 1.88
CA GLU A 35 -12.91 3.60 2.51
C GLU A 35 -13.25 2.38 1.65
N GLU A 36 -14.51 2.25 1.20
CA GLU A 36 -14.92 1.16 0.32
C GLU A 36 -14.17 1.16 -1.03
N ARG A 37 -13.83 2.33 -1.58
CA ARG A 37 -13.03 2.43 -2.81
C ARG A 37 -11.56 2.12 -2.58
N GLU A 38 -11.01 2.44 -1.42
CA GLU A 38 -9.65 2.06 -1.04
C GLU A 38 -9.57 0.55 -0.79
N ASP A 39 -10.60 -0.05 -0.20
CA ASP A 39 -10.73 -1.50 -0.03
C ASP A 39 -10.87 -2.22 -1.38
N LEU A 40 -11.69 -1.68 -2.31
CA LEU A 40 -11.79 -2.21 -3.67
C LEU A 40 -10.48 -2.04 -4.46
N ARG A 41 -9.74 -0.96 -4.21
CA ARG A 41 -8.41 -0.74 -4.77
C ARG A 41 -7.42 -1.75 -4.20
N GLN A 42 -7.42 -1.96 -2.89
CA GLN A 42 -6.58 -2.94 -2.21
C GLN A 42 -6.87 -4.36 -2.73
N ALA A 43 -8.14 -4.72 -2.91
CA ALA A 43 -8.56 -5.98 -3.51
C ALA A 43 -8.20 -6.10 -5.00
N ALA A 44 -8.22 -5.00 -5.74
CA ALA A 44 -7.76 -4.96 -7.13
C ALA A 44 -6.24 -5.12 -7.21
N GLU A 45 -5.46 -4.43 -6.38
CA GLU A 45 -3.99 -4.51 -6.33
C GLU A 45 -3.48 -5.95 -6.11
N GLU A 46 -4.24 -6.80 -5.42
CA GLU A 46 -3.92 -8.21 -5.21
C GLU A 46 -4.15 -9.12 -6.44
N THR A 47 -4.89 -8.67 -7.47
CA THR A 47 -5.29 -9.50 -8.64
C THR A 47 -4.93 -8.91 -10.00
N LEU A 48 -4.39 -7.69 -10.05
CA LEU A 48 -4.06 -6.97 -11.27
C LEU A 48 -2.73 -7.43 -11.88
N ASN A 49 -2.76 -8.58 -12.55
CA ASN A 49 -1.65 -9.08 -13.36
C ASN A 49 -1.85 -8.77 -14.84
N VAL A 50 -0.80 -8.30 -15.50
CA VAL A 50 -0.74 -8.02 -16.94
C VAL A 50 0.26 -8.98 -17.57
N ILE A 51 -0.12 -9.58 -18.69
CA ILE A 51 0.79 -10.40 -19.50
C ILE A 51 1.20 -9.59 -20.71
N MET A 52 2.48 -9.57 -21.02
CA MET A 52 3.04 -8.86 -22.15
C MET A 52 4.03 -9.76 -22.90
N ASP A 53 3.95 -9.74 -24.23
CA ASP A 53 4.91 -10.37 -25.13
C ASP A 53 5.76 -9.28 -25.80
N LEU A 54 7.08 -9.42 -25.67
CA LEU A 54 8.07 -8.55 -26.28
C LEU A 54 8.94 -9.32 -27.28
N SER A 55 9.23 -8.66 -28.40
CA SER A 55 10.27 -9.08 -29.34
C SER A 55 11.68 -8.96 -28.73
N MET A 56 12.67 -9.59 -29.36
CA MET A 56 14.08 -9.53 -28.91
C MET A 56 14.73 -8.14 -29.08
N GLU A 57 14.01 -7.21 -29.70
CA GLU A 57 14.34 -5.80 -29.91
C GLU A 57 13.60 -4.89 -28.92
N GLY A 58 12.78 -5.46 -28.01
CA GLY A 58 12.01 -4.69 -27.03
C GLY A 58 10.74 -4.05 -27.60
N THR A 59 10.25 -4.54 -28.75
CA THR A 59 8.97 -4.09 -29.32
C THR A 59 7.82 -4.90 -28.74
N ILE A 60 6.72 -4.26 -28.36
CA ILE A 60 5.54 -4.92 -27.81
C ILE A 60 4.79 -5.64 -28.93
N ASN A 61 4.82 -6.98 -28.91
CA ASN A 61 4.07 -7.81 -29.85
C ASN A 61 2.60 -7.88 -29.43
N TRP A 62 2.36 -8.09 -28.14
CA TRP A 62 1.03 -8.28 -27.60
C TRP A 62 0.97 -7.95 -26.11
N VAL A 63 -0.21 -7.55 -25.63
CA VAL A 63 -0.51 -7.28 -24.22
C VAL A 63 -1.90 -7.82 -23.88
N SER A 64 -2.08 -8.30 -22.66
CA SER A 64 -3.38 -8.76 -22.16
C SER A 64 -4.34 -7.58 -21.97
N PRO A 65 -5.67 -7.82 -22.04
CA PRO A 65 -6.68 -6.77 -21.83
C PRO A 65 -6.59 -6.06 -20.47
N SER A 66 -6.04 -6.73 -19.45
CA SER A 66 -5.78 -6.15 -18.13
C SER A 66 -4.80 -4.96 -18.16
N TRP A 67 -4.04 -4.78 -19.24
CA TRP A 67 -3.19 -3.60 -19.44
C TRP A 67 -3.98 -2.29 -19.29
N SER A 68 -5.16 -2.20 -19.89
CA SER A 68 -5.97 -0.98 -19.80
C SER A 68 -6.53 -0.73 -18.40
N ASP A 69 -6.81 -1.78 -17.64
CA ASP A 69 -7.26 -1.64 -16.24
C ASP A 69 -6.11 -1.19 -15.32
N VAL A 70 -4.88 -1.68 -15.53
CA VAL A 70 -3.70 -1.38 -14.69
C VAL A 70 -3.02 -0.09 -15.10
N ILE A 71 -2.64 0.02 -16.37
CA ILE A 71 -1.82 1.12 -16.90
C ILE A 71 -2.70 2.24 -17.46
N GLY A 72 -3.93 1.95 -17.90
CA GLY A 72 -4.88 3.00 -18.30
C GLY A 72 -4.70 3.56 -19.70
N THR A 73 -3.78 3.01 -20.48
CA THR A 73 -3.62 3.31 -21.91
C THR A 73 -4.31 2.24 -22.77
N THR A 74 -4.68 2.61 -23.99
CA THR A 74 -5.36 1.70 -24.93
C THR A 74 -4.37 0.71 -25.54
N LEU A 75 -4.77 -0.55 -25.72
CA LEU A 75 -3.92 -1.61 -26.30
C LEU A 75 -3.36 -1.21 -27.68
N ASP A 76 -4.19 -0.61 -28.53
CA ASP A 76 -3.79 -0.16 -29.88
C ASP A 76 -2.73 0.94 -29.85
N SER A 77 -2.64 1.69 -28.75
CA SER A 77 -1.63 2.74 -28.60
C SER A 77 -0.27 2.23 -28.16
N VAL A 78 -0.17 0.99 -27.69
CA VAL A 78 1.07 0.40 -27.15
C VAL A 78 1.61 -0.74 -28.02
N GLN A 79 0.73 -1.49 -28.70
CA GLN A 79 1.17 -2.57 -29.61
C GLN A 79 2.04 -2.01 -30.75
N GLY A 80 3.13 -2.71 -31.03
CA GLY A 80 4.12 -2.33 -32.06
C GLY A 80 5.06 -1.19 -31.67
N LYS A 81 4.97 -0.64 -30.45
CA LYS A 81 5.90 0.38 -29.96
C LYS A 81 7.01 -0.24 -29.10
N PRO A 82 8.18 0.41 -29.00
CA PRO A 82 9.20 0.05 -28.03
C PRO A 82 8.67 0.20 -26.60
N ILE A 83 8.93 -0.78 -25.74
CA ILE A 83 8.56 -0.69 -24.32
C ILE A 83 9.23 0.51 -23.64
N ALA A 84 10.44 0.88 -24.07
CA ALA A 84 11.22 1.99 -23.55
C ALA A 84 10.51 3.36 -23.68
N ASP A 85 9.59 3.53 -24.63
CA ASP A 85 8.83 4.77 -24.82
C ASP A 85 7.77 4.98 -23.72
N ILE A 86 7.38 3.90 -23.02
CA ILE A 86 6.34 3.90 -21.99
C ILE A 86 6.93 4.08 -20.59
N LEU A 87 8.23 3.77 -20.42
CA LEU A 87 8.91 3.82 -19.13
C LEU A 87 9.29 5.25 -18.74
N ILE A 88 9.10 5.56 -17.46
CA ILE A 88 9.49 6.84 -16.86
C ILE A 88 10.79 6.64 -16.09
N GLY A 89 11.83 7.39 -16.46
CA GLY A 89 13.12 7.39 -15.79
C GLY A 89 14.26 7.09 -16.76
N ASP A 90 15.34 7.87 -16.69
CA ASP A 90 16.46 7.71 -17.63
C ASP A 90 17.18 6.36 -17.45
N ASN A 91 17.21 5.83 -16.22
CA ASN A 91 17.75 4.49 -15.94
C ASN A 91 16.78 3.37 -16.37
N ASP A 92 15.48 3.63 -16.41
CA ASP A 92 14.47 2.60 -16.65
C ASP A 92 14.33 2.25 -18.15
N ARG A 93 14.71 3.17 -19.05
CA ARG A 93 14.60 2.96 -20.50
C ARG A 93 15.46 1.81 -21.04
N SER A 94 16.59 1.49 -20.39
CA SER A 94 17.44 0.38 -20.82
C SER A 94 17.13 -0.93 -20.11
N VAL A 95 16.35 -0.92 -19.03
CA VAL A 95 16.13 -2.09 -18.15
C VAL A 95 15.68 -3.33 -18.93
N PHE A 96 14.71 -3.16 -19.84
CA PHE A 96 14.27 -4.27 -20.68
C PHE A 96 15.35 -4.70 -21.67
N THR A 97 16.00 -3.76 -22.36
CA THR A 97 17.06 -4.06 -23.34
C THR A 97 18.23 -4.82 -22.71
N ASP A 98 18.72 -4.33 -21.57
CA ASP A 98 19.82 -4.94 -20.83
C ASP A 98 19.43 -6.35 -20.37
N THR A 99 18.21 -6.51 -19.86
CA THR A 99 17.70 -7.81 -19.43
C THR A 99 17.50 -8.77 -20.61
N LEU A 100 17.04 -8.29 -21.77
CA LEU A 100 16.92 -9.09 -22.98
C LEU A 100 18.29 -9.59 -23.47
N GLU A 101 19.35 -8.78 -23.34
CA GLU A 101 20.71 -9.22 -23.63
C GLU A 101 21.22 -10.28 -22.64
N GLU A 102 20.85 -10.18 -21.37
CA GLU A 102 21.17 -11.20 -20.37
C GLU A 102 20.40 -12.50 -20.63
N MET A 103 19.11 -12.41 -20.95
CA MET A 103 18.29 -13.58 -21.31
C MET A 103 18.85 -14.30 -22.54
N LYS A 104 19.40 -13.57 -23.53
CA LYS A 104 20.09 -14.18 -24.70
C LYS A 104 21.31 -15.02 -24.29
N LYS A 105 21.96 -14.70 -23.17
CA LYS A 105 23.13 -15.43 -22.65
C LYS A 105 22.71 -16.59 -21.75
N ASP A 106 21.66 -16.41 -20.95
CA ASP A 106 21.12 -17.40 -20.03
C ASP A 106 19.58 -17.35 -20.03
N ASP A 107 18.98 -18.29 -20.73
CA ASP A 107 17.53 -18.45 -20.87
C ASP A 107 16.94 -19.44 -19.85
N SER A 108 17.76 -19.96 -18.93
CA SER A 108 17.37 -21.05 -18.02
C SER A 108 16.55 -20.59 -16.81
N ARG A 109 16.49 -19.29 -16.56
CA ARG A 109 15.86 -18.68 -15.37
C ARG A 109 14.91 -17.56 -15.76
N SER A 110 13.98 -17.25 -14.86
CA SER A 110 13.18 -16.03 -14.96
C SER A 110 13.98 -14.83 -14.46
N TYR A 111 13.77 -13.68 -15.08
CA TYR A 111 14.36 -12.40 -14.68
C TYR A 111 13.28 -11.51 -14.10
N ILE A 112 13.62 -10.79 -13.03
CA ILE A 112 12.72 -9.84 -12.37
C ILE A 112 13.31 -8.46 -12.54
N ILE A 113 12.48 -7.52 -12.99
CA ILE A 113 12.84 -6.12 -13.17
C ILE A 113 11.80 -5.23 -12.49
N ARG A 114 12.23 -4.03 -12.10
CA ARG A 114 11.35 -3.00 -11.55
C ARG A 114 11.47 -1.74 -12.40
N PHE A 115 10.35 -1.10 -12.66
CA PHE A 115 10.28 0.07 -13.54
C PHE A 115 9.04 0.89 -13.23
N ALA A 116 9.06 2.18 -13.56
CA ALA A 116 7.91 3.07 -13.41
C ALA A 116 7.26 3.40 -14.76
N ILE A 117 5.92 3.56 -14.76
CA ILE A 117 5.13 3.95 -15.94
C ILE A 117 4.15 5.07 -15.60
N GLU A 118 3.80 5.91 -16.59
CA GLU A 118 2.71 6.88 -16.50
C GLU A 118 1.35 6.19 -16.57
N LEU A 119 0.49 6.44 -15.58
CA LEU A 119 -0.89 5.99 -15.61
C LEU A 119 -1.70 6.82 -16.60
N GLY A 120 -2.31 6.14 -17.55
CA GLY A 120 -3.32 6.70 -18.44
C GLY A 120 -4.67 6.90 -17.73
N PRO A 121 -5.57 7.70 -18.35
CA PRO A 121 -6.83 8.13 -17.75
C PRO A 121 -7.81 6.99 -17.44
N ALA A 122 -7.65 5.82 -18.07
CA ALA A 122 -8.53 4.66 -17.86
C ALA A 122 -8.06 3.73 -16.73
N SER A 123 -6.93 4.02 -16.08
CA SER A 123 -6.38 3.13 -15.05
C SER A 123 -7.24 3.17 -13.80
N ARG A 124 -7.52 1.99 -13.23
CA ARG A 124 -8.19 1.85 -11.93
C ARG A 124 -7.30 2.26 -10.75
N LEU A 125 -5.99 2.40 -11.00
CA LEU A 125 -4.97 2.72 -9.99
C LEU A 125 -4.68 4.23 -9.91
N LEU A 126 -5.39 5.05 -10.70
CA LEU A 126 -5.26 6.51 -10.64
C LEU A 126 -5.59 7.06 -9.24
N PRO A 127 -4.71 7.88 -8.65
CA PRO A 127 -4.98 8.52 -7.37
C PRO A 127 -6.22 9.42 -7.43
N LEU A 128 -7.07 9.39 -6.39
CA LEU A 128 -8.33 10.15 -6.29
C LEU A 128 -8.17 11.66 -6.58
N LYS A 129 -7.01 12.25 -6.26
CA LYS A 129 -6.69 13.66 -6.52
C LYS A 129 -6.73 14.04 -8.01
N HIS A 130 -6.57 13.06 -8.91
CA HIS A 130 -6.59 13.25 -10.36
C HIS A 130 -7.99 13.13 -10.98
N LEU A 131 -8.98 12.56 -10.27
CA LEU A 131 -10.35 12.37 -10.79
C LEU A 131 -11.28 13.56 -10.52
N GLU A 132 -10.91 14.47 -9.60
CA GLU A 132 -11.70 15.66 -9.27
C GLU A 132 -11.65 16.76 -10.35
N HIS A 133 -10.73 16.66 -11.32
CA HIS A 133 -10.55 17.65 -12.38
C HIS A 133 -11.47 17.47 -13.60
N VAL A 134 -12.37 16.49 -13.63
CA VAL A 134 -13.24 16.21 -14.79
C VAL A 134 -14.68 16.71 -14.62
N LYS A 135 -15.02 17.45 -13.54
CA LYS A 135 -16.31 18.15 -13.45
C LYS A 135 -16.17 19.62 -13.79
N GLU A 136 -17.06 20.06 -14.68
CA GLU A 136 -17.09 21.31 -15.44
C GLU A 136 -17.03 22.59 -14.58
N GLY A 137 -16.62 23.68 -15.24
CA GLY A 137 -16.24 24.96 -14.64
C GLY A 137 -17.33 25.71 -13.89
N GLU A 138 -16.90 26.48 -12.89
CA GLU A 138 -17.03 27.95 -12.78
C GLU A 138 -16.68 28.34 -11.33
N GLY A 139 -15.64 29.16 -11.13
CA GLY A 139 -15.33 29.72 -9.81
C GLY A 139 -13.85 30.03 -9.61
N GLU A 140 -13.57 31.31 -9.43
CA GLU A 140 -12.25 31.95 -9.41
C GLU A 140 -11.35 31.50 -8.24
N GLY A 141 -10.04 31.40 -8.53
CA GLY A 141 -9.00 31.58 -7.52
C GLY A 141 -8.55 30.36 -6.73
N ALA A 142 -8.25 29.23 -7.39
CA ALA A 142 -7.45 28.17 -6.79
C ALA A 142 -6.10 28.08 -7.53
N THR A 143 -5.00 28.31 -6.80
CA THR A 143 -3.65 27.99 -7.25
C THR A 143 -3.61 26.56 -7.78
N ILE A 144 -3.50 26.43 -9.09
CA ILE A 144 -3.30 25.17 -9.81
C ILE A 144 -1.97 24.61 -9.32
N SER A 145 -2.04 23.74 -8.31
CA SER A 145 -0.94 22.83 -8.03
C SER A 145 -0.94 21.86 -9.22
N GLN A 146 0.01 22.03 -10.14
CA GLN A 146 0.21 21.08 -11.23
C GLN A 146 0.44 19.71 -10.61
N SER A 147 -0.60 18.89 -10.51
CA SER A 147 -0.42 17.49 -10.19
C SER A 147 0.30 16.93 -11.40
N GLY A 148 1.60 16.63 -11.25
CA GLY A 148 2.36 15.91 -12.27
C GLY A 148 1.65 14.61 -12.65
N PRO A 149 1.96 14.05 -13.83
CA PRO A 149 1.30 12.85 -14.29
C PRO A 149 1.40 11.74 -13.22
N ALA A 150 0.30 11.03 -12.98
CA ALA A 150 0.28 9.97 -11.98
C ALA A 150 1.15 8.80 -12.46
N THR A 151 2.14 8.41 -11.66
CA THR A 151 3.06 7.31 -11.98
C THR A 151 2.79 6.11 -11.08
N ILE A 152 3.10 4.91 -11.57
CA ILE A 152 3.04 3.67 -10.79
C ILE A 152 4.35 2.89 -10.92
N ASP A 153 4.81 2.31 -9.82
CA ASP A 153 5.91 1.36 -9.80
C ASP A 153 5.40 -0.05 -10.10
N LEU A 154 6.06 -0.74 -11.02
CA LEU A 154 5.69 -2.06 -11.50
C LEU A 154 6.87 -3.02 -11.35
N GLU A 155 6.54 -4.29 -11.12
CA GLU A 155 7.48 -5.40 -11.17
C GLU A 155 7.12 -6.31 -12.34
N GLY A 156 8.09 -6.57 -13.22
CA GLY A 156 7.97 -7.48 -14.35
C GLY A 156 8.81 -8.73 -14.12
N GLN A 157 8.20 -9.91 -14.24
CA GLN A 157 8.91 -11.19 -14.27
C GLN A 157 8.83 -11.79 -15.67
N GLY A 158 9.97 -11.97 -16.32
CA GLY A 158 10.07 -12.40 -17.71
C GLY A 158 10.82 -13.71 -17.90
N ILE A 159 10.46 -14.44 -18.96
CA ILE A 159 11.18 -15.61 -19.47
C ILE A 159 11.37 -15.51 -20.98
N MET A 160 12.41 -16.15 -21.50
CA MET A 160 12.57 -16.33 -22.94
C MET A 160 11.76 -17.54 -23.43
N VAL A 161 11.09 -17.36 -24.57
CA VAL A 161 10.31 -18.40 -25.24
C VAL A 161 10.82 -18.55 -26.67
N HIS A 162 11.10 -19.79 -27.07
CA HIS A 162 11.45 -20.11 -28.44
C HIS A 162 10.22 -20.62 -29.19
N ASP A 163 9.78 -19.88 -30.20
CA ASP A 163 8.75 -20.39 -31.10
C ASP A 163 9.40 -21.28 -32.17
N ARG A 164 9.06 -22.57 -32.16
CA ARG A 164 9.53 -23.54 -33.17
C ARG A 164 8.66 -23.55 -34.42
N GLY A 165 7.57 -22.77 -34.47
CA GLY A 165 6.54 -22.82 -35.50
C GLY A 165 6.27 -21.52 -36.27
N SER A 166 6.52 -20.33 -35.71
CA SER A 166 6.35 -19.06 -36.44
C SER A 166 7.66 -18.45 -36.95
N GLU A 167 7.57 -17.68 -38.03
CA GLU A 167 8.69 -16.91 -38.60
C GLU A 167 9.22 -15.80 -37.65
N ALA A 168 8.60 -15.58 -36.48
CA ALA A 168 8.91 -14.48 -35.58
C ALA A 168 10.14 -14.69 -34.68
N GLY A 169 10.74 -15.89 -34.66
CA GLY A 169 11.93 -16.17 -33.85
C GLY A 169 11.64 -16.27 -32.34
N SER A 170 12.69 -16.15 -31.52
CA SER A 170 12.55 -16.12 -30.05
C SER A 170 11.82 -14.83 -29.63
N HIS A 171 11.01 -14.90 -28.57
CA HIS A 171 10.40 -13.74 -27.94
C HIS A 171 10.49 -13.88 -26.41
N THR A 172 10.04 -12.86 -25.68
CA THR A 172 10.02 -12.90 -24.22
C THR A 172 8.63 -12.60 -23.69
N MET A 173 8.22 -13.40 -22.71
CA MET A 173 6.91 -13.27 -22.09
C MET A 173 7.08 -12.77 -20.67
N TRP A 174 6.33 -11.73 -20.33
CA TRP A 174 6.43 -10.98 -19.08
C TRP A 174 5.11 -10.99 -18.33
N MET A 175 5.17 -11.27 -17.03
CA MET A 175 4.09 -11.01 -16.07
C MET A 175 4.42 -9.72 -15.34
N ILE A 176 3.56 -8.72 -15.44
CA ILE A 176 3.71 -7.40 -14.84
C ILE A 176 2.64 -7.23 -13.76
N ARG A 177 3.04 -6.71 -12.61
CA ARG A 177 2.15 -6.42 -11.47
C ARG A 177 2.54 -5.11 -10.77
N PRO A 178 1.61 -4.42 -10.11
CA PRO A 178 1.94 -3.34 -9.17
C PRO A 178 3.01 -3.77 -8.18
N TRP A 179 4.09 -2.99 -8.08
CA TRP A 179 5.09 -3.21 -7.07
C TRP A 179 4.67 -2.49 -5.80
N ILE A 180 4.39 -3.27 -4.75
CA ILE A 180 4.06 -2.75 -3.43
C ILE A 180 5.32 -2.88 -2.58
N ALA A 181 5.87 -1.75 -2.14
CA ALA A 181 6.96 -1.76 -1.16
C ALA A 181 6.50 -2.57 0.06
N PRO A 182 7.31 -3.53 0.56
CA PRO A 182 7.00 -4.24 1.79
C PRO A 182 6.67 -3.21 2.88
N ARG A 183 5.43 -3.21 3.37
CA ARG A 183 5.03 -2.32 4.46
C ARG A 183 5.80 -2.77 5.70
N GLU A 184 6.53 -1.85 6.33
CA GLU A 184 6.92 -2.06 7.73
C GLU A 184 5.64 -2.24 8.53
N ILE A 185 5.44 -3.43 9.11
CA ILE A 185 4.22 -3.76 9.83
C ILE A 185 4.25 -3.00 11.17
N GLN A 186 3.62 -1.83 11.20
CA GLN A 186 3.40 -1.07 12.43
C GLN A 186 2.27 -1.74 13.21
N ILE A 187 2.63 -2.52 14.23
CA ILE A 187 1.66 -3.19 15.10
C ILE A 187 1.26 -2.23 16.20
N ASP A 188 0.13 -1.57 15.99
CA ASP A 188 -0.50 -0.75 17.03
C ASP A 188 -1.19 -1.66 18.06
N LEU A 189 -0.58 -1.75 19.26
CA LEU A 189 -1.19 -2.44 20.39
C LEU A 189 -2.39 -1.65 20.91
N ALA A 190 -3.49 -2.35 21.19
CA ALA A 190 -4.68 -1.73 21.78
C ALA A 190 -4.35 -0.99 23.10
N PRO A 191 -4.96 0.18 23.38
CA PRO A 191 -4.66 0.98 24.57
C PRO A 191 -4.75 0.19 25.89
N VAL A 192 -5.71 -0.72 26.00
CA VAL A 192 -5.90 -1.59 27.18
C VAL A 192 -4.66 -2.47 27.45
N ILE A 193 -3.99 -2.94 26.40
CA ILE A 193 -2.77 -3.76 26.51
C ILE A 193 -1.60 -2.89 26.94
N VAL A 194 -1.48 -1.68 26.39
CA VAL A 194 -0.45 -0.70 26.77
C VAL A 194 -0.61 -0.30 28.24
N GLU A 195 -1.82 -0.05 28.70
CA GLU A 195 -2.13 0.26 30.10
C GLU A 195 -1.81 -0.92 31.04
N SER A 196 -2.06 -2.15 30.59
CA SER A 196 -1.83 -3.35 31.41
C SER A 196 -0.35 -3.76 31.49
N LEU A 197 0.40 -3.63 30.39
CA LEU A 197 1.79 -4.08 30.29
C LEU A 197 2.80 -2.96 30.58
N GLY A 198 2.40 -1.68 30.51
CA GLY A 198 3.29 -0.55 30.68
C GLY A 198 4.46 -0.59 29.68
N THR A 199 5.68 -0.50 30.19
CA THR A 199 6.92 -0.55 29.38
C THR A 199 7.07 -1.90 28.66
N GLY A 200 6.49 -2.97 29.21
CA GLY A 200 6.47 -4.30 28.61
C GLY A 200 5.72 -4.37 27.28
N ALA A 201 4.81 -3.43 27.00
CA ALA A 201 4.10 -3.34 25.72
C ALA A 201 5.07 -3.12 24.55
N GLN A 202 6.14 -2.35 24.74
CA GLN A 202 7.15 -2.09 23.70
C GLN A 202 7.91 -3.36 23.32
N VAL A 203 8.21 -4.20 24.33
CA VAL A 203 8.88 -5.49 24.13
C VAL A 203 7.98 -6.44 23.35
N LEU A 204 6.69 -6.46 23.67
CA LEU A 204 5.69 -7.24 22.93
C LEU A 204 5.51 -6.74 21.49
N ALA A 205 5.36 -5.43 21.27
CA ALA A 205 5.23 -4.83 19.95
C ALA A 205 6.41 -5.20 19.04
N LYS A 206 7.63 -5.03 19.55
CA LYS A 206 8.86 -5.37 18.81
C LYS A 206 8.89 -6.85 18.40
N TYR A 207 8.53 -7.75 19.32
CA TYR A 207 8.49 -9.18 19.02
C TYR A 207 7.45 -9.50 17.95
N LEU A 208 6.24 -8.96 18.08
CA LEU A 208 5.17 -9.16 17.09
C LEU A 208 5.58 -8.62 15.71
N THR A 209 6.27 -7.47 15.64
CA THR A 209 6.77 -6.92 14.37
C THR A 209 7.77 -7.88 13.73
N THR A 210 8.73 -8.41 14.50
CA THR A 210 9.69 -9.40 13.98
C THR A 210 8.99 -10.66 13.46
N VAL A 211 7.99 -11.17 14.19
CA VAL A 211 7.18 -12.33 13.75
C VAL A 211 6.38 -12.00 12.50
N ALA A 212 5.82 -10.80 12.40
CA ALA A 212 5.02 -10.41 11.25
C ALA A 212 5.88 -10.22 9.99
N GLU A 213 7.11 -9.73 10.14
CA GLU A 213 8.05 -9.51 9.04
C GLU A 213 8.67 -10.81 8.51
N HIS A 214 9.02 -11.75 9.39
CA HIS A 214 9.84 -12.91 9.03
C HIS A 214 9.13 -14.27 9.23
N GLY A 215 7.97 -14.28 9.90
CA GLY A 215 7.25 -15.50 10.30
C GLY A 215 6.63 -16.28 9.14
N LEU A 216 6.48 -15.65 7.96
CA LEU A 216 6.02 -16.34 6.74
C LEU A 216 7.14 -17.13 6.06
N ASP A 217 8.40 -16.69 6.19
CA ASP A 217 9.55 -17.28 5.52
C ASP A 217 10.18 -18.43 6.32
N ASP A 218 10.10 -18.39 7.66
CA ASP A 218 10.67 -19.40 8.55
C ASP A 218 9.80 -19.64 9.81
N PRO A 219 8.72 -20.42 9.69
CA PRO A 219 7.77 -20.62 10.80
C PRO A 219 8.37 -21.30 12.04
N GLU A 220 9.54 -21.96 11.92
CA GLU A 220 10.16 -22.71 13.03
C GLU A 220 11.17 -21.88 13.85
N ASN A 221 11.57 -20.70 13.40
CA ASN A 221 12.73 -19.97 13.96
C ASN A 221 12.38 -18.65 14.69
N HIS A 222 11.13 -18.50 15.13
CA HIS A 222 10.64 -17.29 15.82
C HIS A 222 10.40 -17.52 17.31
N ALA A 223 11.39 -18.07 18.01
CA ALA A 223 11.29 -18.36 19.43
C ALA A 223 11.00 -17.05 20.22
N PRO A 224 10.03 -17.07 21.15
CA PRO A 224 9.75 -15.91 21.99
C PRO A 224 10.99 -15.55 22.82
N PRO A 225 11.15 -14.27 23.19
CA PRO A 225 12.26 -13.82 24.00
C PRO A 225 12.31 -14.61 25.31
N LEU A 226 13.53 -14.98 25.71
CA LEU A 226 13.75 -15.88 26.85
C LEU A 226 13.11 -15.32 28.13
N PRO A 227 12.34 -16.14 28.88
CA PRO A 227 11.75 -15.73 30.15
C PRO A 227 12.80 -15.29 31.18
N LEU A 228 12.37 -14.38 32.06
CA LEU A 228 13.16 -13.89 33.19
C LEU A 228 12.67 -14.52 34.49
N LEU A 229 13.60 -14.95 35.35
CA LEU A 229 13.28 -15.50 36.66
C LEU A 229 12.89 -14.39 37.64
N CYS A 230 11.66 -14.42 38.16
CA CYS A 230 11.28 -13.60 39.30
C CYS A 230 11.89 -14.19 40.58
N ARG A 231 12.62 -13.39 41.35
CA ARG A 231 13.28 -13.84 42.60
C ARG A 231 12.38 -13.84 43.84
N ILE A 232 11.15 -13.35 43.72
CA ILE A 232 10.18 -13.34 44.82
C ILE A 232 9.43 -14.67 44.84
N CYS A 233 8.87 -15.07 43.69
CA CYS A 233 8.09 -16.31 43.56
C CYS A 233 8.81 -17.46 42.84
N GLU A 234 10.07 -17.25 42.42
CA GLU A 234 10.91 -18.22 41.71
C GLU A 234 10.32 -18.76 40.38
N ARG A 235 9.40 -18.01 39.75
CA ARG A 235 8.79 -18.39 38.47
C ARG A 235 9.48 -17.75 37.28
N GLN A 236 9.44 -18.43 36.14
CA GLN A 236 9.87 -17.90 34.83
C GLN A 236 8.75 -17.06 34.24
N ILE A 237 9.04 -15.78 33.98
CA ILE A 237 8.05 -14.79 33.55
C ILE A 237 8.42 -14.23 32.18
N PRO A 238 7.48 -14.13 31.24
CA PRO A 238 7.75 -13.51 29.94
C PRO A 238 8.24 -12.06 30.09
N PRO A 239 9.21 -11.61 29.27
CA PRO A 239 9.80 -10.28 29.40
C PRO A 239 8.78 -9.13 29.33
N TRP A 240 7.76 -9.24 28.49
CA TRP A 240 6.68 -8.24 28.36
C TRP A 240 5.75 -8.16 29.59
N TRP A 241 5.73 -9.19 30.45
CA TRP A 241 4.91 -9.20 31.68
C TRP A 241 5.74 -9.00 32.96
N PHE A 242 7.06 -9.03 32.85
CA PHE A 242 7.95 -9.08 34.02
C PHE A 242 7.78 -7.91 34.98
N GLU A 243 7.62 -6.69 34.44
CA GLU A 243 7.39 -5.47 35.23
C GLU A 243 6.12 -5.59 36.06
N LYS A 244 4.99 -5.88 35.39
CA LYS A 244 3.69 -5.99 36.04
C LYS A 244 3.62 -7.14 37.03
N HIS A 245 4.24 -8.28 36.69
CA HIS A 245 4.37 -9.40 37.59
C HIS A 245 5.13 -9.01 38.86
N THR A 246 6.28 -8.33 38.74
CA THR A 246 7.11 -7.97 39.89
C THR A 246 6.35 -7.02 40.83
N GLU A 247 5.56 -6.09 40.29
CA GLU A 247 4.69 -5.20 41.05
C GLU A 247 3.66 -6.00 41.88
N LEU A 248 2.89 -6.88 41.23
CA LEU A 248 1.85 -7.67 41.88
C LEU A 248 2.41 -8.68 42.88
N CYS A 249 3.49 -9.36 42.51
CA CYS A 249 4.16 -10.35 43.34
C CYS A 249 4.71 -9.74 44.64
N LEU A 250 5.26 -8.53 44.57
CA LEU A 250 5.69 -7.80 45.75
C LEU A 250 4.52 -7.40 46.65
N GLN A 251 3.40 -6.97 46.08
CA GLN A 251 2.21 -6.59 46.85
C GLN A 251 1.60 -7.79 47.56
N GLU A 252 1.47 -8.93 46.85
CA GLU A 252 0.96 -10.18 47.40
C GLU A 252 1.84 -10.64 48.58
N HIS A 253 3.15 -10.74 48.39
CA HIS A 253 4.06 -11.18 49.44
C HIS A 253 4.12 -10.21 50.63
N LYS A 254 3.95 -8.90 50.42
CA LYS A 254 3.81 -7.93 51.51
C LYS A 254 2.52 -8.16 52.30
N ALA A 255 1.40 -8.35 51.60
CA ALA A 255 0.12 -8.61 52.24
C ALA A 255 0.15 -9.92 53.05
N GLU A 256 0.82 -10.96 52.56
CA GLU A 256 1.02 -12.21 53.30
C GLU A 256 1.86 -12.04 54.58
N MET A 257 2.82 -11.11 54.58
CA MET A 257 3.66 -10.83 55.75
C MET A 257 2.99 -9.95 56.82
N GLU A 258 1.92 -9.25 56.47
CA GLU A 258 1.16 -8.35 57.36
C GLU A 258 0.01 -9.04 58.10
N VAL A 259 -0.23 -10.33 57.82
CA VAL A 259 -1.25 -11.20 58.46
C VAL A 259 -0.60 -12.12 59.49
#